data_AF-A0A2P5CMG9-F1
#
_entry.id   AF-A0A2P5CMG9-F1
#
_cell.length_a   1.000
_cell.length_b   1.000
_cell.length_c   1.000
_cell.angle_alpha   90.00
_cell.angle_beta   90.00
_cell.angle_gamma   90.00
#
_symmetry.space_group_name_H-M   'P 1'
#
loop_
_entity.id
_entity.type
_entity.pdbx_description
1 polymer ?
#
loop_
_entity_poly.entity_id
_entity_poly.type
_entity_poly.pdbx_seq_one_letter_code
_entity_poly.pdbx_strand_id
1 'polypeptide(L)'
;MEFCNYRPLVSVVVRTSWTNENPGERLKSCKKLRAYGACGFLCWVDPEMCERSKRVISRLLRRIRDLEAEKSSFDEGEVSTRQSYTTAYDSPGTRGGLSYVAIFH
;
A
#
# COMPACT_ATOMS: atom_id res chain seq x y z
N MET A 1 12.07 15.62 -0.30
CA MET A 1 12.59 15.15 0.99
C MET A 1 13.19 13.75 0.84
N GLU A 2 14.43 13.55 1.29
CA GLU A 2 15.16 12.26 1.19
C GLU A 2 15.28 11.54 2.54
N PHE A 3 14.97 12.23 3.63
CA PHE A 3 15.05 11.73 5.00
C PHE A 3 13.72 11.94 5.71
N CYS A 4 13.43 11.08 6.68
CA CYS A 4 12.28 11.21 7.57
C CYS A 4 12.63 11.91 8.88
N ASN A 5 11.63 12.14 9.73
CA ASN A 5 11.72 12.98 10.94
C ASN A 5 12.52 12.37 12.11
N TYR A 6 13.13 11.20 11.95
CA TYR A 6 13.98 10.62 13.00
C TYR A 6 15.30 11.38 13.16
N ARG A 7 15.84 11.31 14.38
CA ARG A 7 17.21 11.71 14.69
C ARG A 7 18.02 10.49 15.19
N PRO A 8 19.21 10.21 14.64
CA PRO A 8 19.78 10.82 13.43
C PRO A 8 18.89 10.59 12.20
N LEU A 9 19.07 11.41 11.15
CA LEU A 9 18.24 11.37 9.94
C LEU A 9 18.24 9.96 9.33
N VAL A 10 17.04 9.38 9.17
CA VAL A 10 16.86 8.05 8.58
C VAL A 10 16.35 8.23 7.14
N SER A 11 16.98 7.52 6.19
CA SER A 11 16.57 7.52 4.78
C SER A 11 15.15 7.00 4.58
N VAL A 12 14.46 7.57 3.62
CA VAL A 12 13.11 7.14 3.22
C VAL A 12 13.16 5.97 2.24
N VAL A 13 12.06 5.24 2.12
CA VAL A 13 11.84 4.21 1.09
C VAL A 13 10.64 4.59 0.23
N VAL A 14 10.74 4.31 -1.07
CA VAL A 14 9.61 4.43 -1.99
C VAL A 14 8.81 3.13 -1.95
N ARG A 15 7.50 3.25 -1.75
CA ARG A 15 6.53 2.15 -1.76
C ARG A 15 5.42 2.47 -2.75
N THR A 16 4.74 1.45 -3.25
CA THR A 16 3.57 1.60 -4.10
C THR A 16 2.30 1.33 -3.29
N SER A 17 1.34 2.24 -3.35
CA SER A 17 0.01 2.08 -2.79
C SER A 17 -0.84 1.21 -3.71
N TRP A 18 -1.62 0.31 -3.12
CA TRP A 18 -2.56 -0.56 -3.84
C TRP A 18 -3.98 -0.44 -3.30
N THR A 19 -4.27 0.66 -2.60
CA THR A 19 -5.63 0.98 -2.16
C THR A 19 -6.51 1.35 -3.35
N ASN A 20 -7.83 1.39 -3.15
CA ASN A 20 -8.75 1.78 -4.22
C ASN A 20 -8.63 3.27 -4.56
N GLU A 21 -8.24 4.09 -3.59
CA GLU A 21 -8.16 5.55 -3.69
C GLU A 21 -6.86 6.01 -4.36
N ASN A 22 -5.78 5.26 -4.19
CA ASN A 22 -4.44 5.57 -4.70
C ASN A 22 -3.78 4.30 -5.27
N PRO A 23 -4.38 3.66 -6.29
CA PRO A 23 -3.87 2.43 -6.86
C PRO A 23 -2.66 2.72 -7.76
N GLY A 24 -1.54 2.04 -7.48
CA GLY A 24 -0.31 2.19 -8.25
C GLY A 24 0.49 3.47 -7.95
N GLU A 25 0.00 4.36 -7.08
CA GLU A 25 0.70 5.60 -6.75
C GLU A 25 1.88 5.35 -5.79
N ARG A 26 3.02 5.98 -6.07
CA ARG A 26 4.22 5.84 -5.25
C ARG A 26 4.24 6.86 -4.11
N LEU A 27 4.61 6.40 -2.92
CA LEU A 27 4.85 7.22 -1.76
C LEU A 27 6.25 6.98 -1.17
N LYS A 28 6.87 8.06 -0.69
CA LYS A 28 8.02 8.02 0.21
C LYS A 28 7.51 7.82 1.63
N SER A 29 8.18 6.95 2.36
CA SER A 29 7.81 6.63 3.73
C SER A 29 9.04 6.32 4.58
N CYS A 30 8.91 6.45 5.89
CA CYS A 30 9.96 6.00 6.80
C CYS A 30 10.23 4.48 6.64
N LYS A 31 11.49 4.08 6.74
CA LYS A 31 11.88 2.66 6.80
C LYS A 31 11.18 1.91 7.94
N LYS A 32 11.11 2.54 9.12
CA LYS A 32 10.48 1.99 10.33
C LYS A 32 8.95 2.16 10.35
N LEU A 33 8.32 2.46 9.22
CA LEU A 33 6.86 2.59 9.16
C LEU A 33 6.21 1.30 9.67
N ARG A 34 5.20 1.45 10.55
CA ARG A 34 4.49 0.38 11.30
C ARG A 34 5.23 -0.22 12.50
N ALA A 35 6.46 0.19 12.79
CA ALA A 35 7.07 -0.12 14.08
C ALA A 35 6.47 0.77 15.18
N TYR A 36 6.41 0.26 16.42
CA TYR A 36 6.09 1.09 17.57
C TYR A 36 7.07 2.28 17.64
N GLY A 37 6.53 3.50 17.75
CA GLY A 37 7.31 4.73 17.72
C GLY A 37 7.74 5.20 16.32
N ALA A 38 7.14 4.70 15.23
CA ALA A 38 7.32 5.20 13.86
C ALA A 38 7.11 6.73 13.78
N CYS A 39 7.99 7.46 13.08
CA CYS A 39 7.91 8.92 12.99
C CYS A 39 6.77 9.45 12.09
N GLY A 40 5.90 8.58 11.56
CA GLY A 40 4.74 8.94 10.73
C GLY A 40 5.03 9.56 9.36
N PHE A 41 6.30 9.68 8.94
CA PHE A 41 6.64 10.37 7.69
C PHE A 41 6.07 9.65 6.46
N LEU A 42 5.26 10.38 5.68
CA LEU A 42 4.63 9.97 4.42
C LEU A 42 4.62 11.15 3.44
N CYS A 43 4.95 10.90 2.17
CA CYS A 43 4.93 11.92 1.12
C CYS A 43 4.69 11.27 -0.25
N TRP A 44 3.69 11.72 -0.99
CA TRP A 44 3.41 11.22 -2.34
C TRP A 44 4.49 11.65 -3.34
N VAL A 45 4.90 10.72 -4.21
CA VAL A 45 5.87 10.95 -5.28
C VAL A 45 5.14 11.30 -6.57
N ASP A 46 4.10 10.53 -6.86
CA ASP A 46 3.30 10.72 -8.05
C ASP A 46 2.19 11.75 -7.79
N PRO A 47 1.80 12.55 -8.80
CA PRO A 47 0.59 13.37 -8.70
C PRO A 47 -0.64 12.47 -8.59
N GLU A 48 -1.72 13.04 -8.05
CA GLU A 48 -2.99 12.33 -7.97
C GLU A 48 -3.45 11.88 -9.36
N MET A 49 -3.77 10.59 -9.47
CA MET A 49 -4.29 10.02 -10.70
C MET A 49 -5.72 10.47 -10.99
N CYS A 50 -6.11 10.49 -12.27
CA CYS A 50 -7.49 10.79 -12.60
C CYS A 50 -8.45 9.67 -12.15
N GLU A 51 -9.69 10.05 -11.82
CA GLU A 51 -10.72 9.15 -11.29
C GLU A 51 -10.98 7.93 -12.19
N ARG A 52 -10.89 8.11 -13.52
CA ARG A 52 -11.04 7.02 -14.49
C ARG A 52 -9.94 5.97 -14.30
N SER A 53 -8.69 6.39 -14.18
CA SER A 53 -7.56 5.48 -14.03
C SER A 53 -7.64 4.73 -12.70
N LYS A 54 -7.99 5.43 -11.60
CA LYS A 54 -8.24 4.79 -10.30
C LYS A 54 -9.25 3.65 -10.42
N ARG A 55 -10.43 3.93 -10.99
CA ARG A 55 -11.48 2.92 -11.20
C ARG A 55 -11.06 1.74 -12.06
N VAL A 56 -10.34 2.00 -13.16
CA VAL A 56 -9.90 0.94 -14.08
C VAL A 56 -8.90 0.04 -13.38
N ILE A 57 -7.86 0.60 -12.73
CA ILE A 57 -6.83 -0.18 -12.06
C ILE A 57 -7.42 -1.00 -10.91
N SER A 58 -8.24 -0.39 -10.05
CA SER A 58 -8.87 -1.12 -8.93
C SER A 58 -9.76 -2.27 -9.40
N ARG A 59 -10.51 -2.10 -10.50
CA ARG A 59 -11.32 -3.18 -11.09
C ARG A 59 -10.45 -4.31 -11.62
N LEU A 60 -9.35 -3.99 -12.29
CA LEU A 60 -8.41 -4.99 -12.80
C LEU A 60 -7.75 -5.77 -11.66
N LEU A 61 -7.31 -5.09 -10.61
CA LEU A 61 -6.73 -5.73 -9.43
C LEU A 61 -7.71 -6.70 -8.76
N ARG A 62 -9.00 -6.32 -8.65
CA ARG A 62 -10.03 -7.24 -8.14
C ARG A 62 -10.17 -8.46 -9.04
N ARG A 63 -10.29 -8.28 -10.35
CA ARG A 63 -10.40 -9.39 -11.30
C ARG A 63 -9.20 -10.32 -11.25
N ILE A 64 -7.98 -9.77 -11.11
CA ILE A 64 -6.75 -10.56 -10.96
C ILE A 64 -6.84 -11.40 -9.68
N ARG A 65 -7.22 -10.81 -8.54
CA ARG A 65 -7.39 -11.56 -7.28
C ARG A 65 -8.45 -12.65 -7.39
N ASP A 66 -9.58 -12.37 -8.05
CA ASP A 66 -10.65 -13.36 -8.25
C ASP A 66 -10.15 -14.54 -9.08
N LEU A 67 -9.46 -14.27 -10.20
CA LEU A 67 -8.86 -15.29 -11.07
C LEU A 67 -7.75 -16.08 -10.35
N GLU A 68 -6.96 -15.41 -9.53
CA GLU A 68 -5.91 -16.02 -8.72
C GLU A 68 -6.45 -16.94 -7.62
N ALA A 69 -7.60 -16.60 -7.04
CA ALA A 69 -8.31 -17.43 -6.08
C ALA A 69 -8.93 -18.66 -6.77
N GLU A 70 -9.56 -18.45 -7.93
CA GLU A 70 -10.07 -19.54 -8.77
C GLU A 70 -8.95 -20.51 -9.14
N LYS A 71 -7.82 -20.02 -9.66
CA LYS A 71 -6.65 -20.86 -9.99
C LYS A 71 -6.12 -21.65 -8.78
N SER A 72 -6.08 -21.03 -7.60
CA SER A 72 -5.58 -21.72 -6.39
C SER A 72 -6.44 -22.92 -5.96
N SER A 73 -7.68 -23.02 -6.44
CA SER A 73 -8.53 -24.18 -6.19
C SER A 73 -8.24 -25.38 -7.11
N PHE A 74 -7.42 -25.20 -8.16
CA PHE A 74 -7.08 -26.24 -9.14
C PHE A 74 -5.63 -26.76 -8.99
N ASP A 75 -4.75 -26.03 -8.31
CA ASP A 75 -3.33 -26.35 -8.19
C ASP A 75 -2.96 -26.79 -6.75
N GLU A 76 -3.26 -28.03 -6.36
CA GLU A 76 -2.59 -28.68 -5.20
C GLU A 76 -1.20 -29.25 -5.57
N GLY A 77 -0.66 -28.94 -6.76
CA GLY A 77 0.47 -29.69 -7.35
C GLY A 77 1.78 -28.96 -7.69
N GLU A 78 1.84 -27.64 -7.79
CA GLU A 78 3.11 -26.96 -8.15
C GLU A 78 3.30 -25.62 -7.42
N VAL A 79 4.34 -25.56 -6.59
CA VAL A 79 4.82 -24.32 -5.95
C VAL A 79 5.50 -23.44 -7.01
N SER A 80 4.69 -22.73 -7.79
CA SER A 80 5.17 -21.58 -8.56
C SER A 80 5.32 -20.42 -7.59
N THR A 81 6.57 -20.01 -7.35
CA THR A 81 6.94 -18.91 -6.45
C THR A 81 6.16 -17.65 -6.81
N ARG A 82 5.04 -17.42 -6.10
CA ARG A 82 4.29 -16.18 -6.15
C ARG A 82 5.22 -15.07 -5.68
N GLN A 83 5.51 -14.12 -6.57
CA GLN A 83 5.84 -12.78 -6.14
C GLN A 83 4.60 -12.27 -5.40
N SER A 84 4.53 -12.54 -4.10
CA SER A 84 3.64 -11.81 -3.22
C SER A 84 3.98 -10.36 -3.46
N TYR A 85 3.06 -9.62 -4.08
CA TYR A 85 3.16 -8.17 -4.18
C TYR A 85 3.29 -7.69 -2.75
N THR A 86 4.52 -7.44 -2.34
CA THR A 86 4.89 -7.43 -0.92
C THR A 86 4.11 -6.34 -0.22
N THR A 87 3.25 -6.77 0.71
CA THR A 87 2.44 -5.93 1.60
C THR A 87 1.56 -4.92 0.88
N ALA A 88 0.40 -5.37 0.44
CA ALA A 88 -0.75 -4.51 0.32
C ALA A 88 -0.88 -3.64 1.58
N TYR A 89 -1.04 -2.33 1.40
CA TYR A 89 -1.79 -1.52 2.36
C TYR A 89 -3.27 -1.90 2.22
N ASP A 90 -3.60 -3.18 2.41
CA ASP A 90 -4.95 -3.63 2.68
C ASP A 90 -5.24 -3.15 4.10
N SER A 91 -6.01 -2.08 4.22
CA SER A 91 -6.73 -1.80 5.46
C SER A 91 -7.85 -2.84 5.56
N PRO A 92 -7.89 -3.71 6.58
CA PRO A 92 -9.15 -4.26 7.03
C PRO A 92 -9.92 -3.11 7.66
N GLY A 93 -11.22 -3.00 7.35
CA GLY A 93 -12.11 -2.19 8.16
C GLY A 93 -11.93 -2.56 9.62
N THR A 94 -11.49 -1.59 10.42
CA THR A 94 -11.47 -1.71 11.88
C THR A 94 -12.92 -1.75 12.36
N ARG A 95 -13.48 -2.94 12.58
CA ARG A 95 -14.29 -3.12 13.80
C ARG A 95 -13.31 -3.09 14.96
N GLY A 96 -13.24 -1.94 15.61
CA GLY A 96 -12.42 -1.74 16.80
C GLY A 96 -11.33 -0.69 16.61
N GLY A 97 -11.70 0.56 16.90
CA GLY A 97 -10.83 1.51 17.61
C GLY A 97 -9.69 2.19 16.85
N LEU A 98 -9.78 3.52 16.84
CA LEU A 98 -8.69 4.51 16.77
C LEU A 98 -8.35 5.11 15.39
N SER A 99 -9.20 6.09 15.06
CA SER A 99 -8.83 7.48 14.80
C SER A 99 -8.13 7.81 13.48
N TYR A 100 -8.94 8.33 12.56
CA TYR A 100 -8.58 9.51 11.77
C TYR A 100 -7.73 10.48 12.62
N VAL A 101 -6.57 10.88 12.11
CA VAL A 101 -6.00 12.19 12.46
C VAL A 101 -5.65 12.85 11.13
N ALA A 102 -6.63 13.56 10.60
CA ALA A 102 -6.38 14.68 9.71
C ALA A 102 -5.67 15.75 10.54
N ILE A 103 -4.44 16.10 10.19
CA ILE A 103 -3.83 17.36 10.63
C ILE A 103 -4.08 18.35 9.50
N PHE A 104 -5.17 19.11 9.61
CA PHE A 104 -5.34 20.38 8.92
C PHE A 104 -5.34 21.49 9.99
N HIS A 105 -4.37 22.39 9.82
CA HIS A 105 -4.08 23.64 10.52
C HIS A 105 -3.62 23.58 11.99
#